data_AF-A0A1L8ZB67-F1
#
_entry.id   AF-A0A1L8ZB67-F1
#
_cell.length_a   1.000
_cell.length_b   1.000
_cell.length_c   1.000
_cell.angle_alpha   90.00
_cell.angle_beta   90.00
_cell.angle_gamma   90.00
#
_symmetry.space_group_name_H-M   'P 1'
#
loop_
_entity.id
_entity.type
_entity.pdbx_description
1 polymer ?
#
loop_
_entity_poly.entity_id
_entity_poly.type
_entity_poly.pdbx_seq_one_letter_code
_entity_poly.pdbx_strand_id
1 'polypeptide(L)'
;MKKGSKLILILLVTFFACLLIFPTLKWYFLMSIEDKKISSYSQEALRDYSKKKALDDLVKLKELYNKDPNSSIPTSLSYLIPIAKNNYKSSMKIPPNIFTAKTLREGFLTDSDMGEVSLEIYRYYENIKKGKSRIIHLGLDLSGGMSVTISLDYSSVEKKLGRSLTFAEREDAIYRIMQILKDRVDRFGLTEPKIVREAGGNKIFLDIPGEKDEGRVGTLLSGKGNLTFYVVDNESTSLLHRKILEAGSLFSIPEIQASMNLPDSKQIFPWYVKDSYGVDDESSVRYYVVDTSPENSFDGAHIKDAGVSNDPRTGRDTVAFSLDVDGSEKFFKFTQKNVGKSLAVVMEGKIKSVAGIGYAITGGNVSIQGDSFDKKEALDLALVFKTAAFPVDIKIDDLRIIGPTLGARTIDLGVKASALALCLVFLFMCVYYGLSGVVAGFSLVIYNVFLILAILSAFNFTLTLTSIAGLILTMGMAVDINIVIYERIKEEIREGRKFENAFEDGFKKAFLSIMDANITTFIAVLFLTLLGTGVIQGFAWSLSVGIVASLFSSLIFSRFILEFIISARKSKFISISWSSKYAKSN
;
A
#
# COMPACT_ATOMS: atom_id res chain seq x y z
N MET A 1 -21.18 27.06 21.56
CA MET A 1 -20.02 27.62 20.82
C MET A 1 -20.39 28.98 20.25
N LYS A 2 -19.53 29.99 20.38
CA LYS A 2 -19.72 31.31 19.75
C LYS A 2 -19.61 31.17 18.22
N LYS A 3 -20.31 32.00 17.43
CA LYS A 3 -20.33 31.92 15.95
C LYS A 3 -18.92 31.88 15.33
N GLY A 4 -17.99 32.71 15.82
CA GLY A 4 -16.62 32.74 15.34
C GLY A 4 -15.84 31.44 15.58
N SER A 5 -16.05 30.77 16.72
CA SER A 5 -15.36 29.49 17.01
C SER A 5 -15.91 28.33 16.17
N LYS A 6 -17.20 28.37 15.79
CA LYS A 6 -17.77 27.40 14.84
C LYS A 6 -17.18 27.55 13.43
N LEU A 7 -17.06 28.79 12.94
CA LEU A 7 -16.47 29.07 11.62
C LEU A 7 -15.02 28.55 11.55
N ILE A 8 -14.20 28.85 12.57
CA ILE A 8 -12.81 28.38 12.62
C ILE A 8 -12.75 26.85 12.62
N LEU A 9 -13.60 26.19 13.39
CA LEU A 9 -13.67 24.72 13.41
C LEU A 9 -14.05 24.16 12.03
N ILE A 10 -15.07 24.72 11.37
CA ILE A 10 -15.49 24.27 10.04
C ILE A 10 -14.37 24.45 9.02
N LEU A 11 -13.69 25.60 9.01
CA LEU A 11 -12.58 25.86 8.09
C LEU A 11 -11.41 24.90 8.33
N LEU A 12 -11.05 24.64 9.59
CA LEU A 12 -9.99 23.70 9.95
C LEU A 12 -10.33 22.29 9.47
N VAL A 13 -11.54 21.81 9.78
CA VAL A 13 -12.01 20.48 9.38
C VAL A 13 -12.07 20.36 7.85
N THR A 14 -12.56 21.40 7.15
CA THR A 14 -12.64 21.41 5.68
C THR A 14 -11.25 21.38 5.06
N PHE A 15 -10.30 22.18 5.58
CA PHE A 15 -8.92 22.19 5.10
C PHE A 15 -8.25 20.83 5.28
N PHE A 16 -8.40 20.21 6.45
CA PHE A 16 -7.85 18.88 6.72
C PHE A 16 -8.49 17.82 5.82
N ALA A 17 -9.81 17.86 5.64
CA ALA A 17 -10.53 16.96 4.74
C ALA A 17 -10.07 17.10 3.29
N CYS A 18 -9.82 18.33 2.80
CA CYS A 18 -9.25 18.58 1.47
C CYS A 18 -7.87 17.93 1.31
N LEU A 19 -6.99 18.05 2.31
CA LEU A 19 -5.66 17.43 2.29
C LEU A 19 -5.76 15.89 2.24
N LEU A 20 -6.70 15.31 2.99
CA LEU A 20 -6.88 13.87 3.07
C LEU A 20 -7.48 13.26 1.80
N ILE A 21 -8.44 13.94 1.16
CA ILE A 21 -9.12 13.42 -0.03
C ILE A 21 -8.32 13.66 -1.32
N PHE A 22 -7.41 14.65 -1.33
CA PHE A 22 -6.66 15.04 -2.52
C PHE A 22 -5.91 13.88 -3.22
N PRO A 23 -5.20 12.98 -2.52
CA PRO A 23 -4.55 11.83 -3.15
C PRO A 23 -5.55 10.92 -3.88
N THR A 24 -6.71 10.65 -3.26
CA THR A 24 -7.79 9.86 -3.86
C THR A 24 -8.35 10.57 -5.10
N LEU A 25 -8.64 11.87 -5.03
CA LEU A 25 -9.14 12.61 -6.20
C LEU A 25 -8.12 12.63 -7.34
N LYS A 26 -6.84 12.82 -7.01
CA LYS A 26 -5.75 12.78 -7.98
C LYS A 26 -5.68 11.41 -8.67
N TRP A 27 -5.76 10.33 -7.90
CA TRP A 27 -5.74 8.99 -8.43
C TRP A 27 -6.95 8.72 -9.33
N TYR A 28 -8.18 8.94 -8.86
CA TYR A 28 -9.36 8.53 -9.63
C TYR A 28 -9.66 9.46 -10.82
N PHE A 29 -9.54 10.78 -10.65
CA PHE A 29 -10.02 11.75 -11.64
C PHE A 29 -8.92 12.45 -12.45
N LEU A 30 -7.75 12.73 -11.87
CA LEU A 30 -6.70 13.51 -12.55
C LEU A 30 -5.68 12.64 -13.28
N MET A 31 -5.51 11.38 -12.88
CA MET A 31 -4.48 10.51 -13.44
C MET A 31 -4.98 9.68 -14.62
N SER A 32 -4.13 9.56 -15.65
CA SER A 32 -4.43 8.78 -16.84
C SER A 32 -4.56 7.28 -16.53
N ILE A 33 -5.28 6.55 -17.38
CA ILE A 33 -5.43 5.08 -17.27
C ILE A 33 -4.07 4.39 -17.48
N GLU A 34 -3.26 4.93 -18.37
CA GLU A 34 -1.93 4.41 -18.70
C GLU A 34 -0.97 4.53 -17.50
N ASP A 35 -0.93 5.68 -16.84
CA ASP A 35 -0.06 5.88 -15.66
C ASP A 35 -0.45 4.95 -14.51
N LYS A 36 -1.75 4.71 -14.29
CA LYS A 36 -2.25 3.75 -13.28
C LYS A 36 -1.80 2.32 -13.58
N LYS A 37 -1.79 1.94 -14.86
CA LYS A 37 -1.38 0.61 -15.30
C LYS A 37 0.12 0.42 -15.07
N ILE A 38 0.94 1.37 -15.52
CA ILE A 38 2.40 1.31 -15.41
C ILE A 38 2.84 1.34 -13.93
N SER A 39 2.23 2.20 -13.11
CA SER A 39 2.55 2.25 -11.67
C SER A 39 2.21 0.96 -10.92
N SER A 40 1.40 0.08 -11.51
CA SER A 40 1.02 -1.21 -10.92
C SER A 40 1.95 -2.37 -11.35
N TYR A 41 2.97 -2.10 -12.17
CA TYR A 41 3.97 -3.10 -12.55
C TYR A 41 4.84 -3.55 -11.36
N SER A 42 5.43 -4.74 -11.50
CA SER A 42 6.53 -5.20 -10.64
C SER A 42 7.74 -4.29 -10.79
N GLN A 43 8.69 -4.34 -9.86
CA GLN A 43 9.90 -3.52 -9.95
C GLN A 43 10.71 -3.84 -11.21
N GLU A 44 10.85 -5.12 -11.56
CA GLU A 44 11.50 -5.59 -12.78
C GLU A 44 10.79 -5.09 -14.04
N ALA A 45 9.48 -5.31 -14.15
CA ALA A 45 8.72 -4.89 -15.31
C ALA A 45 8.70 -3.36 -15.47
N LEU A 46 8.68 -2.62 -14.35
CA LEU A 46 8.75 -1.17 -14.37
C LEU A 46 10.14 -0.67 -14.80
N ARG A 47 11.21 -1.32 -14.35
CA ARG A 47 12.58 -1.03 -14.79
C ARG A 47 12.69 -1.23 -16.31
N ASP A 48 12.26 -2.38 -16.81
CA ASP A 48 12.42 -2.73 -18.22
C ASP A 48 11.58 -1.81 -19.12
N TYR A 49 10.36 -1.49 -18.68
CA TYR A 49 9.54 -0.46 -19.31
C TYR A 49 10.24 0.91 -19.34
N SER A 50 10.84 1.32 -18.21
CA SER A 50 11.53 2.61 -18.11
C SER A 50 12.75 2.69 -19.04
N LYS A 51 13.53 1.61 -19.13
CA LYS A 51 14.66 1.49 -20.07
C LYS A 51 14.20 1.60 -21.51
N LYS A 52 13.14 0.85 -21.88
CA LYS A 52 12.58 0.89 -23.24
C LYS A 52 12.04 2.27 -23.59
N LYS A 53 11.26 2.89 -22.70
CA LYS A 53 10.70 4.22 -22.91
C LYS A 53 11.78 5.29 -23.04
N ALA A 54 12.81 5.24 -22.19
CA ALA A 54 13.95 6.15 -22.29
C ALA A 54 14.64 6.03 -23.67
N LEU A 55 14.86 4.80 -24.15
CA LEU A 55 15.42 4.56 -25.48
C LEU A 55 14.53 5.15 -26.58
N ASP A 56 13.23 4.84 -26.57
CA ASP A 56 12.27 5.32 -27.57
C ASP A 56 12.20 6.86 -27.60
N ASP A 57 12.19 7.51 -26.44
CA ASP A 57 12.08 8.97 -26.34
C ASP A 57 13.39 9.68 -26.73
N LEU A 58 14.56 9.08 -26.45
CA LEU A 58 15.85 9.57 -26.95
C LEU A 58 16.00 9.37 -28.47
N VAL A 59 15.47 8.28 -29.03
CA VAL A 59 15.42 8.07 -30.49
C VAL A 59 14.53 9.12 -31.14
N LYS A 60 13.33 9.39 -30.59
CA LYS A 60 12.45 10.48 -31.08
C LYS A 60 13.13 11.84 -31.00
N LEU A 61 13.88 12.11 -29.92
CA LEU A 61 14.65 13.35 -29.80
C LEU A 61 15.71 13.47 -30.90
N LYS A 62 16.41 12.37 -31.21
CA LYS A 62 17.38 12.30 -32.32
C LYS A 62 16.72 12.53 -33.68
N GLU A 63 15.54 11.93 -33.92
CA GLU A 63 14.76 12.13 -35.14
C GLU A 63 14.28 13.57 -35.28
N LEU A 64 13.76 14.17 -34.21
CA LEU A 64 13.35 15.58 -34.19
C LEU A 64 14.53 16.50 -34.51
N TYR A 65 15.68 16.26 -33.89
CA TYR A 65 16.90 17.01 -34.18
C TYR A 65 17.31 16.89 -35.65
N ASN A 66 17.24 15.69 -36.23
CA ASN A 66 17.59 15.47 -37.63
C ASN A 66 16.60 16.15 -38.59
N LYS A 67 15.33 16.28 -38.20
CA LYS A 67 14.28 16.90 -39.01
C LYS A 67 14.34 18.43 -38.96
N ASP A 68 14.44 19.01 -37.76
CA ASP A 68 14.62 20.44 -37.55
C ASP A 68 15.29 20.71 -36.18
N PRO A 69 16.58 21.10 -36.15
CA PRO A 69 17.30 21.38 -34.92
C PRO A 69 16.70 22.49 -34.06
N ASN A 70 15.95 23.42 -34.66
CA ASN A 70 15.37 24.57 -33.98
C ASN A 70 13.89 24.38 -33.61
N SER A 71 13.33 23.19 -33.87
CA SER A 71 11.93 22.92 -33.56
C SER A 71 11.65 23.02 -32.06
N SER A 72 10.42 23.44 -31.73
CA SER A 72 9.92 23.36 -30.37
C SER A 72 9.79 21.91 -29.92
N ILE A 73 9.93 21.68 -28.61
CA ILE A 73 9.90 20.34 -28.03
C ILE A 73 8.44 19.91 -27.85
N PRO A 74 8.04 18.74 -28.39
CA PRO A 74 6.72 18.20 -28.13
C PRO A 74 6.48 17.98 -26.63
N THR A 75 5.23 18.13 -26.18
CA THR A 75 4.85 17.92 -24.76
C THR A 75 5.24 16.54 -24.23
N SER A 76 5.32 15.52 -25.10
CA SER A 76 5.77 14.18 -24.72
C SER A 76 7.24 14.11 -24.29
N LEU A 77 8.09 15.05 -24.75
CA LEU A 77 9.53 15.09 -24.45
C LEU A 77 9.89 16.22 -23.49
N SER A 78 8.94 17.06 -23.08
CA SER A 78 9.22 18.20 -22.20
C SER A 78 9.74 17.80 -20.83
N TYR A 79 9.44 16.56 -20.38
CA TYR A 79 9.96 16.03 -19.12
C TYR A 79 11.49 15.81 -19.15
N LEU A 80 12.11 15.76 -20.33
CA LEU A 80 13.57 15.66 -20.49
C LEU A 80 14.29 16.99 -20.19
N ILE A 81 13.59 18.13 -20.23
CA ILE A 81 14.17 19.45 -19.99
C ILE A 81 14.83 19.58 -18.59
N PRO A 82 14.17 19.23 -17.47
CA PRO A 82 14.81 19.28 -16.16
C PRO A 82 16.04 18.37 -16.05
N ILE A 83 16.01 17.20 -16.69
CA ILE A 83 17.14 16.25 -16.72
C ILE A 83 18.31 16.87 -17.47
N ALA A 84 18.05 17.38 -18.68
CA ALA A 84 19.05 18.09 -19.47
C ALA A 84 19.66 19.25 -18.69
N LYS A 85 18.84 20.06 -17.98
CA LYS A 85 19.33 21.16 -17.13
C LYS A 85 20.30 20.66 -16.05
N ASN A 86 20.03 19.51 -15.43
CA ASN A 86 20.96 18.91 -14.48
C ASN A 86 22.25 18.46 -15.17
N ASN A 87 22.16 17.87 -16.36
CA ASN A 87 23.33 17.38 -17.10
C ASN A 87 24.22 18.52 -17.60
N TYR A 88 23.61 19.64 -18.01
CA TYR A 88 24.32 20.90 -18.28
C TYR A 88 25.10 21.37 -17.04
N LYS A 89 24.48 21.38 -15.85
CA LYS A 89 25.15 21.76 -14.59
C LYS A 89 26.29 20.81 -14.22
N SER A 90 26.06 19.49 -14.33
CA SER A 90 27.09 18.47 -14.08
C SER A 90 28.28 18.60 -15.02
N SER A 91 28.03 19.02 -16.26
CA SER A 91 29.06 19.30 -17.28
C SER A 91 29.69 20.70 -17.19
N MET A 92 29.40 21.46 -16.12
CA MET A 92 29.83 22.86 -15.94
C MET A 92 29.45 23.80 -17.11
N LYS A 93 28.36 23.50 -17.82
CA LYS A 93 27.79 24.34 -18.89
C LYS A 93 26.53 25.07 -18.40
N ILE A 94 26.31 26.28 -18.91
CA ILE A 94 25.12 27.07 -18.55
C ILE A 94 23.91 26.52 -19.34
N PRO A 95 22.82 26.10 -18.67
CA PRO A 95 21.63 25.63 -19.37
C PRO A 95 20.93 26.79 -20.09
N PRO A 96 20.44 26.60 -21.32
CA PRO A 96 19.74 27.64 -22.05
C PRO A 96 18.36 27.95 -21.43
N ASN A 97 17.90 29.20 -21.59
CA ASN A 97 16.59 29.64 -21.08
C ASN A 97 15.42 29.04 -21.87
N ILE A 98 15.61 28.80 -23.17
CA ILE A 98 14.63 28.18 -24.07
C ILE A 98 15.26 26.91 -24.62
N PHE A 99 14.55 25.79 -24.49
CA PHE A 99 14.99 24.51 -25.02
C PHE A 99 14.38 24.27 -26.41
N THR A 100 15.24 24.14 -27.41
CA THR A 100 14.98 23.60 -28.76
C THR A 100 15.46 22.15 -28.85
N ALA A 101 15.10 21.43 -29.92
CA ALA A 101 15.57 20.06 -30.16
C ALA A 101 17.11 19.93 -30.08
N LYS A 102 17.85 20.92 -30.62
CA LYS A 102 19.32 20.99 -30.54
C LYS A 102 19.82 21.11 -29.11
N THR A 103 19.36 22.12 -28.37
CA THR A 103 19.83 22.35 -26.99
C THR A 103 19.39 21.24 -26.04
N LEU A 104 18.26 20.59 -26.31
CA LEU A 104 17.83 19.46 -25.51
C LEU A 104 18.75 18.26 -25.77
N ARG A 105 19.02 17.93 -27.03
CA ARG A 105 19.95 16.86 -27.42
C ARG A 105 21.37 17.08 -26.91
N GLU A 106 21.87 18.30 -26.91
CA GLU A 106 23.20 18.63 -26.38
C GLU A 106 23.35 18.36 -24.87
N GLY A 107 22.24 18.21 -24.14
CA GLY A 107 22.22 17.75 -22.75
C GLY A 107 22.26 16.23 -22.57
N PHE A 108 22.17 15.44 -23.65
CA PHE A 108 22.12 13.97 -23.66
C PHE A 108 23.09 13.40 -24.71
N LEU A 109 24.40 13.46 -24.45
CA LEU A 109 25.47 13.10 -25.40
C LEU A 109 26.14 11.74 -25.11
N THR A 110 25.93 11.15 -23.95
CA THR A 110 26.65 9.97 -23.43
C THR A 110 25.73 8.80 -23.07
N ASP A 111 26.26 7.57 -23.10
CA ASP A 111 25.52 6.35 -22.70
C ASP A 111 25.03 6.39 -21.24
N SER A 112 25.69 7.18 -20.37
CA SER A 112 25.22 7.46 -19.00
C SER A 112 23.86 8.13 -18.95
N ASP A 113 23.53 8.91 -19.98
CA ASP A 113 22.37 9.80 -19.96
C ASP A 113 21.07 8.99 -20.22
N MET A 114 21.18 7.85 -20.90
CA MET A 114 20.07 6.88 -21.04
C MET A 114 19.71 6.24 -19.70
N GLY A 115 20.71 5.94 -18.87
CA GLY A 115 20.52 5.42 -17.52
C GLY A 115 19.79 6.40 -16.61
N GLU A 116 20.16 7.69 -16.66
CA GLU A 116 19.52 8.75 -15.87
C GLU A 116 18.06 9.00 -16.28
N VAL A 117 17.80 9.09 -17.60
CA VAL A 117 16.42 9.26 -18.12
C VAL A 117 15.55 8.08 -17.69
N SER A 118 16.06 6.86 -17.84
CA SER A 118 15.34 5.67 -17.40
C SER A 118 15.08 5.66 -15.89
N LEU A 119 16.05 6.09 -15.07
CA LEU A 119 15.88 6.17 -13.61
C LEU A 119 14.85 7.21 -13.18
N GLU A 120 14.79 8.36 -13.86
CA GLU A 120 13.75 9.36 -13.60
C GLU A 120 12.35 8.87 -13.97
N ILE A 121 12.21 8.19 -15.12
CA ILE A 121 10.94 7.56 -15.52
C ILE A 121 10.52 6.54 -14.45
N TYR A 122 11.45 5.70 -13.98
CA TYR A 122 11.17 4.75 -12.92
C TYR A 122 10.71 5.44 -11.63
N ARG A 123 11.45 6.45 -11.16
CA ARG A 123 11.11 7.22 -9.94
C ARG A 123 9.76 7.92 -10.05
N TYR A 124 9.38 8.41 -11.23
CA TYR A 124 8.07 9.00 -11.46
C TYR A 124 6.94 7.99 -11.18
N TYR A 125 7.00 6.81 -11.81
CA TYR A 125 5.98 5.78 -11.61
C TYR A 125 6.05 5.13 -10.21
N GLU A 126 7.25 5.01 -9.63
CA GLU A 126 7.43 4.55 -8.25
C GLU A 126 6.80 5.52 -7.25
N ASN A 127 6.91 6.83 -7.47
CA ASN A 127 6.25 7.84 -6.63
C ASN A 127 4.73 7.78 -6.76
N ILE A 128 4.21 7.53 -7.96
CA ILE A 128 2.78 7.26 -8.16
C ILE A 128 2.35 6.01 -7.38
N LYS A 129 3.13 4.93 -7.47
CA LYS A 129 2.90 3.68 -6.74
C LYS A 129 2.88 3.92 -5.24
N LYS A 130 3.87 4.63 -4.68
CA LYS A 130 3.91 5.01 -3.25
C LYS A 130 2.70 5.85 -2.83
N GLY A 131 2.23 6.75 -3.70
CA GLY A 131 1.02 7.55 -3.46
C GLY A 131 -0.27 6.73 -3.33
N LYS A 132 -0.30 5.51 -3.89
CA LYS A 132 -1.41 4.56 -3.79
C LYS A 132 -1.67 4.09 -2.36
N SER A 133 -0.70 4.21 -1.46
CA SER A 133 -0.89 3.95 -0.03
C SER A 133 -1.72 5.01 0.72
N ARG A 134 -2.22 6.05 0.03
CA ARG A 134 -2.98 7.16 0.61
C ARG A 134 -4.34 7.37 -0.07
N ILE A 135 -4.84 6.34 -0.75
CA ILE A 135 -6.09 6.42 -1.50
C ILE A 135 -7.15 5.48 -0.93
N ILE A 136 -8.40 5.74 -1.27
CA ILE A 136 -9.47 4.75 -1.10
C ILE A 136 -9.20 3.60 -2.08
N HIS A 137 -8.98 2.40 -1.55
CA HIS A 137 -8.79 1.19 -2.34
C HIS A 137 -10.15 0.61 -2.75
N LEU A 138 -10.23 -0.07 -3.89
CA LEU A 138 -11.41 -0.81 -4.30
C LEU A 138 -11.25 -2.28 -3.91
N GLY A 139 -12.23 -2.85 -3.21
CA GLY A 139 -12.26 -4.26 -2.84
C GLY A 139 -12.29 -5.18 -4.06
N LEU A 140 -12.02 -6.47 -3.87
CA LEU A 140 -11.99 -7.43 -4.99
C LEU A 140 -13.35 -7.62 -5.65
N ASP A 141 -14.43 -7.44 -4.90
CA ASP A 141 -15.80 -7.39 -5.39
C ASP A 141 -16.08 -6.20 -6.31
N LEU A 142 -15.21 -5.18 -6.32
CA LEU A 142 -15.25 -4.05 -7.26
C LEU A 142 -14.15 -4.14 -8.33
N SER A 143 -12.94 -4.57 -7.96
CA SER A 143 -11.74 -4.59 -8.83
C SER A 143 -11.55 -5.90 -9.60
N GLY A 144 -12.16 -7.00 -9.14
CA GLY A 144 -11.80 -8.37 -9.52
C GLY A 144 -10.46 -8.82 -8.92
N GLY A 145 -10.26 -10.13 -8.86
CA GLY A 145 -9.03 -10.74 -8.33
C GLY A 145 -9.29 -12.03 -7.56
N MET A 146 -8.37 -12.39 -6.68
CA MET A 146 -8.47 -13.58 -5.85
C MET A 146 -8.30 -13.27 -4.36
N SER A 147 -9.21 -13.78 -3.54
CA SER A 147 -9.19 -13.66 -2.09
C SER A 147 -8.85 -15.01 -1.47
N VAL A 148 -7.92 -15.04 -0.52
CA VAL A 148 -7.45 -16.24 0.16
C VAL A 148 -7.55 -16.05 1.66
N THR A 149 -8.15 -17.01 2.36
CA THR A 149 -8.18 -17.06 3.83
C THR A 149 -7.15 -18.08 4.31
N ILE A 150 -6.22 -17.63 5.15
CA ILE A 150 -5.09 -18.39 5.65
C ILE A 150 -5.23 -18.53 7.17
N SER A 151 -5.29 -19.75 7.68
CA SER A 151 -5.23 -20.07 9.11
C SER A 151 -3.81 -20.43 9.54
N LEU A 152 -3.40 -19.93 10.70
CA LEU A 152 -2.11 -20.20 11.31
C LEU A 152 -2.18 -21.37 12.27
N ASP A 153 -1.34 -22.39 12.06
CA ASP A 153 -1.22 -23.55 12.90
C ASP A 153 0.01 -23.45 13.81
N TYR A 154 -0.26 -23.18 15.09
CA TYR A 154 0.75 -23.03 16.13
C TYR A 154 1.21 -24.37 16.73
N SER A 155 0.50 -25.48 16.46
CA SER A 155 0.69 -26.73 17.18
C SER A 155 2.09 -27.34 16.98
N SER A 156 2.65 -27.23 15.78
CA SER A 156 4.02 -27.67 15.45
C SER A 156 5.07 -26.93 16.29
N VAL A 157 4.86 -25.65 16.53
CA VAL A 157 5.82 -24.78 17.23
C VAL A 157 5.69 -24.94 18.74
N GLU A 158 4.47 -25.02 19.27
CA GLU A 158 4.23 -25.26 20.69
C GLU A 158 4.77 -26.64 21.14
N LYS A 159 4.66 -27.67 20.29
CA LYS A 159 5.28 -28.99 20.53
C LYS A 159 6.80 -28.90 20.61
N LYS A 160 7.45 -28.13 19.73
CA LYS A 160 8.92 -27.93 19.75
C LYS A 160 9.38 -27.16 20.99
N LEU A 161 8.59 -26.17 21.42
CA LEU A 161 8.91 -25.34 22.60
C LEU A 161 8.58 -26.02 23.93
N GLY A 162 7.73 -27.06 23.93
CA GLY A 162 7.23 -27.69 25.16
C GLY A 162 6.31 -26.78 25.99
N ARG A 163 5.87 -25.65 25.42
CA ARG A 163 4.95 -24.69 26.06
C ARG A 163 4.09 -23.99 25.00
N SER A 164 2.96 -23.45 25.43
CA SER A 164 2.15 -22.57 24.58
C SER A 164 2.87 -21.24 24.28
N LEU A 165 2.58 -20.69 23.11
CA LEU A 165 3.10 -19.38 22.72
C LEU A 165 2.41 -18.26 23.52
N THR A 166 3.19 -17.29 23.94
CA THR A 166 2.68 -16.07 24.57
C THR A 166 1.93 -15.20 23.55
N PHE A 167 1.08 -14.28 24.02
CA PHE A 167 0.39 -13.34 23.15
C PHE A 167 1.36 -12.54 22.28
N ALA A 168 2.47 -12.06 22.86
CA ALA A 168 3.49 -11.31 22.13
C ALA A 168 4.16 -12.14 21.02
N GLU A 169 4.42 -13.43 21.26
CA GLU A 169 5.01 -14.32 20.25
C GLU A 169 4.04 -14.64 19.11
N ARG A 170 2.74 -14.76 19.41
CA ARG A 170 1.69 -14.94 18.38
C ARG A 170 1.54 -13.68 17.52
N GLU A 171 1.55 -12.51 18.14
CA GLU A 171 1.50 -11.23 17.42
C GLU A 171 2.72 -11.05 16.51
N ASP A 172 3.93 -11.36 17.00
CA ASP A 172 5.15 -11.29 16.21
C ASP A 172 5.12 -12.29 15.04
N ALA A 173 4.63 -13.52 15.26
CA ALA A 173 4.48 -14.51 14.20
C ALA A 173 3.52 -14.03 13.09
N ILE A 174 2.34 -13.49 13.45
CA ILE A 174 1.37 -12.93 12.49
C ILE A 174 2.02 -11.78 11.69
N TYR A 175 2.66 -10.84 12.38
CA TYR A 175 3.30 -9.70 11.73
C TYR A 175 4.36 -10.14 10.71
N ARG A 176 5.22 -11.09 11.08
CA ARG A 176 6.23 -11.67 10.19
C ARG A 176 5.60 -12.35 8.98
N ILE A 177 4.54 -13.14 9.17
CA ILE A 177 3.84 -13.81 8.06
C ILE A 177 3.25 -12.80 7.10
N MET A 178 2.60 -11.74 7.60
CA MET A 178 2.06 -10.69 6.75
C MET A 178 3.17 -10.02 5.90
N GLN A 179 4.35 -9.81 6.48
CA GLN A 179 5.50 -9.28 5.75
C GLN A 179 6.01 -10.27 4.68
N ILE A 180 6.16 -11.55 5.02
CA ILE A 180 6.53 -12.62 4.08
C ILE A 180 5.57 -12.66 2.88
N LEU A 181 4.26 -12.67 3.15
CA LEU A 181 3.24 -12.73 2.11
C LEU A 181 3.31 -11.51 1.20
N LYS A 182 3.49 -10.31 1.76
CA LYS A 182 3.64 -9.08 0.98
C LYS A 182 4.83 -9.15 0.02
N ASP A 183 6.00 -9.47 0.53
CA ASP A 183 7.24 -9.52 -0.26
C ASP A 183 7.14 -10.60 -1.35
N ARG A 184 6.49 -11.73 -1.07
CA ARG A 184 6.25 -12.78 -2.06
C ARG A 184 5.33 -12.31 -3.19
N VAL A 185 4.23 -11.65 -2.88
CA VAL A 185 3.30 -11.12 -3.91
C VAL A 185 4.01 -10.12 -4.82
N ASP A 186 4.83 -9.24 -4.24
CA ASP A 186 5.63 -8.27 -5.01
C ASP A 186 6.61 -8.97 -5.97
N ARG A 187 7.27 -10.06 -5.52
CA ARG A 187 8.20 -10.84 -6.36
C ARG A 187 7.53 -11.58 -7.51
N PHE A 188 6.34 -12.14 -7.29
CA PHE A 188 5.59 -12.79 -8.35
C PHE A 188 5.06 -11.80 -9.40
N GLY A 189 5.33 -10.50 -9.22
CA GLY A 189 4.90 -9.43 -10.12
C GLY A 189 3.40 -9.24 -10.14
N LEU A 190 2.73 -9.66 -9.07
CA LEU A 190 1.30 -9.47 -8.86
C LEU A 190 1.05 -8.04 -8.42
N THR A 191 -0.19 -7.59 -8.54
CA THR A 191 -0.55 -6.26 -8.01
C THR A 191 -0.50 -6.26 -6.49
N GLU A 192 -0.30 -5.07 -5.89
CA GLU A 192 -0.17 -4.90 -4.44
C GLU A 192 -1.29 -5.65 -3.68
N PRO A 193 -0.94 -6.63 -2.83
CA PRO A 193 -1.93 -7.37 -2.07
C PRO A 193 -2.48 -6.52 -0.94
N LYS A 194 -3.73 -6.76 -0.58
CA LYS A 194 -4.28 -6.32 0.68
C LYS A 194 -4.23 -7.49 1.66
N ILE A 195 -3.55 -7.29 2.79
CA ILE A 195 -3.37 -8.31 3.83
C ILE A 195 -4.00 -7.79 5.11
N VAL A 196 -5.02 -8.49 5.60
CA VAL A 196 -5.77 -8.13 6.82
C VAL A 196 -5.77 -9.31 7.76
N ARG A 197 -5.58 -9.08 9.06
CA ARG A 197 -5.67 -10.12 10.07
C ARG A 197 -7.03 -10.12 10.76
N GLU A 198 -7.44 -11.28 11.27
CA GLU A 198 -8.56 -11.42 12.19
C GLU A 198 -8.19 -10.83 13.57
N ALA A 199 -9.06 -10.00 14.14
CA ALA A 199 -8.80 -9.38 15.44
C ALA A 199 -8.84 -10.42 16.56
N GLY A 200 -7.71 -10.63 17.23
CA GLY A 200 -7.56 -11.63 18.31
C GLY A 200 -7.65 -13.08 17.84
N GLY A 201 -7.64 -13.32 16.52
CA GLY A 201 -7.74 -14.63 15.90
C GLY A 201 -6.43 -15.11 15.27
N ASN A 202 -6.53 -16.23 14.56
CA ASN A 202 -5.39 -16.91 13.94
C ASN A 202 -5.45 -16.89 12.41
N LYS A 203 -6.27 -15.99 11.84
CA LYS A 203 -6.55 -15.93 10.41
C LYS A 203 -5.97 -14.68 9.76
N ILE A 204 -5.48 -14.84 8.54
CA ILE A 204 -5.02 -13.79 7.64
C ILE A 204 -5.84 -13.87 6.36
N PHE A 205 -6.44 -12.76 5.97
CA PHE A 205 -7.13 -12.55 4.70
C PHE A 205 -6.18 -11.87 3.73
N LEU A 206 -5.89 -12.54 2.61
CA LEU A 206 -5.01 -12.08 1.54
C LEU A 206 -5.83 -11.86 0.27
N ASP A 207 -5.92 -10.60 -0.13
CA ASP A 207 -6.65 -10.13 -1.30
C ASP A 207 -5.64 -9.72 -2.38
N ILE A 208 -5.65 -10.39 -3.53
CA ILE A 208 -4.74 -10.14 -4.66
C ILE A 208 -5.56 -9.63 -5.85
N PRO A 209 -5.60 -8.30 -6.08
CA PRO A 209 -6.37 -7.74 -7.18
C PRO A 209 -5.86 -8.20 -8.55
N GLY A 210 -6.78 -8.42 -9.49
CA GLY A 210 -6.47 -8.72 -10.89
C GLY A 210 -5.86 -10.10 -11.19
N GLU A 211 -5.47 -10.89 -10.19
CA GLU A 211 -4.99 -12.26 -10.37
C GLU A 211 -6.16 -13.26 -10.38
N LYS A 212 -6.07 -14.28 -11.23
CA LYS A 212 -7.10 -15.31 -11.45
C LYS A 212 -6.53 -16.74 -11.44
N ASP A 213 -5.22 -16.89 -11.50
CA ASP A 213 -4.57 -18.19 -11.51
C ASP A 213 -4.36 -18.70 -10.08
N GLU A 214 -5.18 -19.68 -9.70
CA GLU A 214 -5.09 -20.39 -8.41
C GLU A 214 -3.75 -21.11 -8.25
N GLY A 215 -3.22 -21.74 -9.31
CA GLY A 215 -1.96 -22.48 -9.24
C GLY A 215 -0.77 -21.56 -8.94
N ARG A 216 -0.80 -20.35 -9.51
CA ARG A 216 0.23 -19.33 -9.27
C ARG A 216 0.24 -18.85 -7.81
N VAL A 217 -0.92 -18.58 -7.23
CA VAL A 217 -1.01 -18.15 -5.82
C VAL A 217 -0.84 -19.32 -4.86
N GLY A 218 -1.30 -20.52 -5.21
CA GLY A 218 -1.00 -21.75 -4.49
C GLY A 218 0.50 -21.97 -4.35
N THR A 219 1.28 -21.74 -5.42
CA THR A 219 2.75 -21.80 -5.39
C THR A 219 3.35 -20.72 -4.48
N LEU A 220 2.84 -19.49 -4.54
CA LEU A 220 3.26 -18.38 -3.67
C LEU A 220 3.09 -18.72 -2.18
N LEU A 221 1.97 -19.34 -1.83
CA LEU A 221 1.60 -19.68 -0.46
C LEU A 221 2.26 -20.99 0.01
N SER A 222 2.42 -21.96 -0.88
CA SER A 222 3.01 -23.27 -0.57
C SER A 222 4.54 -23.25 -0.57
N GLY A 223 5.17 -22.21 -1.13
CA GLY A 223 6.62 -22.06 -1.17
C GLY A 223 7.19 -22.11 0.24
N LYS A 224 7.80 -23.25 0.62
CA LYS A 224 8.80 -23.23 1.68
C LYS A 224 9.99 -22.52 1.05
N GLY A 225 10.19 -21.26 1.39
CA GLY A 225 11.32 -20.49 0.88
C GLY A 225 12.60 -20.98 1.55
N ASN A 226 13.04 -22.21 1.27
CA ASN A 226 14.15 -22.85 1.97
C ASN A 226 15.38 -21.93 1.89
N LEU A 227 15.69 -21.28 3.00
CA LEU A 227 16.97 -20.63 3.21
C LEU A 227 17.92 -21.71 3.70
N THR A 228 19.03 -21.87 3.00
CA THR A 228 20.03 -22.87 3.32
C THR A 228 21.40 -22.23 3.21
N PHE A 229 22.23 -22.50 4.19
CA PHE A 229 23.63 -22.10 4.16
C PHE A 229 24.43 -23.23 3.54
N TYR A 230 25.29 -22.92 2.59
CA TYR A 230 26.18 -23.89 1.96
C TYR A 230 27.63 -23.43 2.06
N VAL A 231 28.55 -24.37 2.18
CA VAL A 231 29.98 -24.07 2.04
C VAL A 231 30.28 -23.81 0.56
N VAL A 232 30.98 -22.72 0.30
CA VAL A 232 31.46 -22.37 -1.04
C VAL A 232 32.71 -23.20 -1.35
N ASP A 233 32.72 -23.81 -2.52
CA ASP A 233 33.92 -24.41 -3.10
C ASP A 233 34.70 -23.35 -3.89
N ASN A 234 35.70 -22.76 -3.25
CA ASN A 234 36.52 -21.69 -3.83
C ASN A 234 37.34 -22.16 -5.03
N GLU A 235 37.77 -23.42 -5.08
CA GLU A 235 38.55 -23.96 -6.20
C GLU A 235 37.67 -24.10 -7.45
N SER A 236 36.51 -24.75 -7.29
CA SER A 236 35.55 -24.90 -8.39
C SER A 236 34.97 -23.55 -8.81
N THR A 237 34.75 -22.63 -7.88
CA THR A 237 34.31 -21.25 -8.19
C THR A 237 35.35 -20.50 -9.02
N SER A 238 36.63 -20.61 -8.69
CA SER A 238 37.71 -19.98 -9.46
C SER A 238 37.82 -20.57 -10.88
N LEU A 239 37.62 -21.89 -11.01
CA LEU A 239 37.59 -22.55 -12.31
C LEU A 239 36.36 -22.14 -13.13
N LEU A 240 35.21 -21.98 -12.48
CA LEU A 240 33.98 -21.48 -13.09
C LEU A 240 34.18 -20.06 -13.65
N HIS A 241 34.73 -19.15 -12.84
CA HIS A 241 35.00 -17.77 -13.27
C HIS A 241 35.95 -17.72 -14.47
N ARG A 242 36.98 -18.57 -14.49
CA ARG A 242 37.90 -18.66 -15.64
C ARG A 242 37.18 -19.11 -16.91
N LYS A 243 36.37 -20.16 -16.83
CA LYS A 243 35.59 -20.66 -17.98
C LYS A 243 34.55 -19.65 -18.48
N ILE A 244 33.92 -18.89 -17.57
CA ILE A 244 32.99 -17.81 -17.94
C ILE A 244 33.75 -16.72 -18.72
N LEU A 245 34.95 -16.34 -18.27
CA LEU A 245 35.78 -15.35 -18.96
C LEU A 245 36.24 -15.86 -20.34
N GLU A 246 36.59 -17.14 -20.46
CA GLU A 246 36.97 -17.78 -21.73
C GLU A 246 35.80 -17.85 -22.73
N ALA A 247 34.57 -18.10 -22.24
CA ALA A 247 33.38 -18.21 -23.08
C ALA A 247 32.85 -16.86 -23.61
N GLY A 248 33.27 -15.73 -23.02
CA GLY A 248 32.89 -14.39 -23.47
C GLY A 248 31.40 -14.07 -23.21
N SER A 249 30.79 -13.25 -24.06
CA SER A 249 29.41 -12.73 -23.85
C SER A 249 28.28 -13.73 -24.16
N LEU A 250 28.60 -14.90 -24.73
CA LEU A 250 27.64 -15.94 -25.13
C LEU A 250 27.92 -17.23 -24.37
N PHE A 251 27.88 -17.18 -23.04
CA PHE A 251 28.01 -18.36 -22.21
C PHE A 251 26.66 -18.86 -21.72
N SER A 252 26.48 -20.17 -21.65
CA SER A 252 25.41 -20.78 -20.88
C SER A 252 25.96 -21.52 -19.67
N ILE A 253 25.39 -21.27 -18.50
CA ILE A 253 25.80 -21.95 -17.26
C ILE A 253 25.65 -23.47 -17.36
N PRO A 254 24.58 -24.04 -17.96
CA PRO A 254 24.46 -25.49 -18.13
C PRO A 254 25.59 -26.11 -18.97
N GLU A 255 26.03 -25.45 -20.04
CA GLU A 255 27.16 -25.93 -20.86
C GLU A 255 28.48 -25.84 -20.09
N ILE A 256 28.71 -24.74 -19.37
CA ILE A 256 29.91 -24.60 -18.54
C ILE A 256 29.91 -25.66 -17.42
N GLN A 257 28.77 -25.90 -16.78
CA GLN A 257 28.62 -26.92 -15.75
C GLN A 257 28.93 -28.32 -16.30
N ALA A 258 28.40 -28.66 -17.48
CA ALA A 258 28.71 -29.92 -18.16
C ALA A 258 30.21 -30.04 -18.49
N SER A 259 30.85 -28.93 -18.87
CA SER A 259 32.30 -28.90 -19.16
C SER A 259 33.20 -29.00 -17.93
N MET A 260 32.66 -28.81 -16.72
CA MET A 260 33.41 -28.87 -15.46
C MET A 260 33.39 -30.26 -14.83
N ASN A 261 32.53 -31.17 -15.28
CA ASN A 261 32.33 -32.49 -14.68
C ASN A 261 32.17 -32.42 -13.15
N LEU A 262 31.36 -31.46 -12.66
CA LEU A 262 31.11 -31.31 -11.23
C LEU A 262 30.33 -32.53 -10.70
N PRO A 263 30.68 -33.07 -9.53
CA PRO A 263 29.89 -34.12 -8.88
C PRO A 263 28.49 -33.61 -8.51
N ASP A 264 27.51 -34.52 -8.40
CA ASP A 264 26.10 -34.19 -8.10
C ASP A 264 25.92 -33.40 -6.80
N SER A 265 26.88 -33.49 -5.87
CA SER A 265 26.89 -32.73 -4.62
C SER A 265 27.32 -31.27 -4.77
N LYS A 266 27.71 -30.81 -5.96
CA LYS A 266 28.12 -29.42 -6.21
C LYS A 266 27.12 -28.75 -7.15
N GLN A 267 26.60 -27.61 -6.71
CA GLN A 267 25.65 -26.82 -7.49
C GLN A 267 26.16 -25.39 -7.69
N ILE A 268 25.80 -24.80 -8.83
CA ILE A 268 26.14 -23.42 -9.16
C ILE A 268 24.95 -22.54 -8.79
N PHE A 269 25.18 -21.53 -7.95
CA PHE A 269 24.16 -20.53 -7.66
C PHE A 269 24.62 -19.12 -8.08
N PRO A 270 23.72 -18.32 -8.68
CA PRO A 270 23.97 -16.92 -8.97
C PRO A 270 23.83 -16.04 -7.72
N TRP A 271 24.72 -15.07 -7.61
CA TRP A 271 24.64 -13.91 -6.74
C TRP A 271 24.42 -12.66 -7.60
N TYR A 272 23.22 -12.11 -7.53
CA TYR A 272 22.84 -10.92 -8.26
C TYR A 272 23.27 -9.68 -7.48
N VAL A 273 23.88 -8.73 -8.19
CA VAL A 273 24.08 -7.37 -7.68
C VAL A 273 22.83 -6.57 -8.01
N LYS A 274 22.34 -5.77 -7.07
CA LYS A 274 21.20 -4.87 -7.35
C LYS A 274 21.66 -3.74 -8.26
N ASP A 275 20.90 -3.45 -9.31
CA ASP A 275 21.12 -2.29 -10.18
C ASP A 275 20.71 -0.97 -9.50
N SER A 276 20.86 0.15 -10.20
CA SER A 276 20.47 1.48 -9.72
C SER A 276 18.97 1.64 -9.41
N TYR A 277 18.13 0.69 -9.82
CA TYR A 277 16.69 0.63 -9.53
C TYR A 277 16.40 -0.20 -8.27
N GLY A 278 17.40 -0.88 -7.73
CA GLY A 278 17.28 -1.80 -6.60
C GLY A 278 16.79 -3.20 -6.98
N VAL A 279 16.87 -3.55 -8.27
CA VAL A 279 16.41 -4.82 -8.86
C VAL A 279 17.62 -5.70 -9.16
N ASP A 280 17.49 -7.03 -9.08
CA ASP A 280 18.54 -7.97 -9.49
C ASP A 280 19.03 -7.65 -10.93
N ASP A 281 20.32 -7.36 -11.08
CA ASP A 281 20.96 -7.07 -12.37
C ASP A 281 21.47 -8.37 -13.02
N GLU A 282 20.84 -8.78 -14.11
CA GLU A 282 21.24 -9.96 -14.87
C GLU A 282 22.55 -9.76 -15.65
N SER A 283 22.98 -8.52 -15.87
CA SER A 283 24.25 -8.23 -16.55
C SER A 283 25.46 -8.29 -15.62
N SER A 284 25.24 -8.17 -14.31
CA SER A 284 26.27 -8.14 -13.27
C SER A 284 26.12 -9.31 -12.28
N VAL A 285 26.02 -10.54 -12.80
CA VAL A 285 25.85 -11.75 -11.99
C VAL A 285 27.19 -12.38 -11.66
N ARG A 286 27.41 -12.67 -10.37
CA ARG A 286 28.54 -13.49 -9.91
C ARG A 286 28.05 -14.90 -9.64
N TYR A 287 28.76 -15.92 -10.10
CA TYR A 287 28.39 -17.31 -9.83
C TYR A 287 29.30 -17.92 -8.79
N TYR A 288 28.76 -18.74 -7.89
CA TYR A 288 29.55 -19.52 -6.94
C TYR A 288 29.17 -20.98 -7.04
N VAL A 289 30.17 -21.84 -6.91
CA VAL A 289 29.97 -23.28 -6.73
C VAL A 289 29.84 -23.53 -5.23
N VAL A 290 28.75 -24.16 -4.82
CA VAL A 290 28.51 -24.54 -3.44
C VAL A 290 28.41 -26.05 -3.29
N ASP A 291 28.78 -26.55 -2.13
CA ASP A 291 28.65 -27.96 -1.76
C ASP A 291 27.31 -28.21 -1.07
N THR A 292 26.43 -28.95 -1.73
CA THR A 292 25.08 -29.30 -1.26
C THR A 292 25.05 -30.62 -0.50
N SER A 293 26.20 -31.20 -0.15
CA SER A 293 26.24 -32.37 0.73
C SER A 293 25.68 -32.02 2.12
N PRO A 294 24.96 -32.96 2.79
CA PRO A 294 24.36 -32.70 4.10
C PRO A 294 25.34 -32.19 5.16
N GLU A 295 26.61 -32.58 5.04
CA GLU A 295 27.71 -32.20 5.94
C GLU A 295 28.28 -30.79 5.70
N ASN A 296 28.05 -30.22 4.51
CA ASN A 296 28.46 -28.87 4.12
C ASN A 296 27.26 -27.96 3.86
N SER A 297 26.09 -28.34 4.38
CA SER A 297 24.86 -27.54 4.35
C SER A 297 24.28 -27.35 5.76
N PHE A 298 23.58 -26.23 5.98
CA PHE A 298 22.85 -25.96 7.20
C PHE A 298 21.49 -25.32 6.88
N ASP A 299 20.42 -25.85 7.49
CA ASP A 299 19.05 -25.39 7.25
C ASP A 299 18.75 -24.10 8.05
N GLY A 300 18.29 -23.07 7.36
CA GLY A 300 17.88 -21.79 7.95
C GLY A 300 16.62 -21.86 8.81
N ALA A 301 15.88 -22.97 8.81
CA ALA A 301 14.73 -23.19 9.70
C ALA A 301 15.07 -23.06 11.20
N HIS A 302 16.34 -23.14 11.57
CA HIS A 302 16.84 -23.01 12.94
C HIS A 302 17.08 -21.56 13.40
N ILE A 303 16.87 -20.57 12.54
CA ILE A 303 16.99 -19.15 12.89
C ILE A 303 15.75 -18.71 13.70
N LYS A 304 15.98 -18.20 14.91
CA LYS A 304 14.93 -17.71 15.82
C LYS A 304 14.63 -16.23 15.62
N ASP A 305 15.68 -15.40 15.49
CA ASP A 305 15.52 -13.97 15.22
C ASP A 305 16.76 -13.43 14.50
N ALA A 306 16.58 -12.31 13.77
CA ALA A 306 17.66 -11.65 13.05
C ALA A 306 17.52 -10.13 13.13
N GLY A 307 18.60 -9.39 12.98
CA GLY A 307 18.58 -7.92 13.05
C GLY A 307 19.87 -7.32 12.51
N VAL A 308 19.82 -6.01 12.29
CA VAL A 308 21.03 -5.25 11.95
C VAL A 308 21.71 -4.82 13.24
N SER A 309 22.99 -5.13 13.33
CA SER A 309 23.88 -4.69 14.40
C SER A 309 25.05 -3.94 13.79
N ASN A 310 25.75 -3.13 14.57
CA ASN A 310 26.97 -2.47 14.13
C ASN A 310 28.15 -3.12 14.83
N ASP A 311 29.19 -3.49 14.08
CA ASP A 311 30.42 -4.02 14.67
C ASP A 311 31.17 -2.88 15.40
N PRO A 312 31.31 -2.95 16.74
CA PRO A 312 31.92 -1.88 17.53
C PRO A 312 33.38 -1.57 17.15
N ARG A 313 34.09 -2.51 16.50
CA ARG A 313 35.50 -2.33 16.13
C ARG A 313 35.68 -1.70 14.75
N THR A 314 34.83 -2.07 13.80
CA THR A 314 34.96 -1.62 12.40
C THR A 314 33.97 -0.53 12.03
N GLY A 315 32.94 -0.28 12.85
CA GLY A 315 31.86 0.66 12.58
C GLY A 315 30.93 0.21 11.44
N ARG A 316 31.13 -1.00 10.90
CA ARG A 316 30.39 -1.53 9.75
C ARG A 316 29.10 -2.19 10.21
N ASP A 317 28.08 -2.09 9.37
CA ASP A 317 26.81 -2.78 9.60
C ASP A 317 26.97 -4.28 9.35
N THR A 318 26.36 -5.07 10.23
CA THR A 318 26.39 -6.53 10.27
C THR A 318 24.99 -7.07 10.47
N VAL A 319 24.73 -8.28 10.01
CA VAL A 319 23.47 -8.96 10.26
C VAL A 319 23.70 -9.99 11.35
N ALA A 320 23.13 -9.73 12.52
CA ALA A 320 23.17 -10.63 13.66
C ALA A 320 21.90 -11.48 13.69
N PHE A 321 22.03 -12.79 13.93
CA PHE A 321 20.91 -13.67 14.15
C PHE A 321 21.17 -14.66 15.28
N SER A 322 20.09 -15.12 15.90
CA SER A 322 20.10 -16.12 16.97
C SER A 322 19.50 -17.42 16.49
N LEU A 323 20.07 -18.53 16.92
CA LEU A 323 19.63 -19.89 16.61
C LEU A 323 18.84 -20.49 17.78
N ASP A 324 18.01 -21.49 17.49
CA ASP A 324 17.45 -22.35 18.52
C ASP A 324 18.51 -23.29 19.13
N VAL A 325 18.14 -24.06 20.16
CA VAL A 325 19.09 -24.90 20.92
C VAL A 325 19.70 -25.99 20.03
N ASP A 326 18.88 -26.66 19.23
CA ASP A 326 19.30 -27.74 18.31
C ASP A 326 20.17 -27.19 17.17
N GLY A 327 19.76 -26.07 16.58
CA GLY A 327 20.47 -25.32 15.56
C GLY A 327 21.81 -24.81 16.03
N SER A 328 21.93 -24.35 17.27
CA SER A 328 23.19 -23.88 17.84
C SER A 328 24.25 -24.98 17.88
N GLU A 329 23.88 -26.21 18.25
CA GLU A 329 24.80 -27.35 18.28
C GLU A 329 25.18 -27.80 16.86
N LYS A 330 24.19 -27.90 15.96
CA LYS A 330 24.40 -28.25 14.55
C LYS A 330 25.29 -27.24 13.83
N PHE A 331 25.03 -25.94 14.05
CA PHE A 331 25.79 -24.86 13.44
C PHE A 331 27.22 -24.79 13.98
N PHE A 332 27.43 -25.09 15.26
CA PHE A 332 28.77 -25.23 15.82
C PHE A 332 29.57 -26.35 15.12
N LYS A 333 29.00 -27.56 15.00
CA LYS A 333 29.66 -28.69 14.31
C LYS A 333 29.94 -28.37 12.84
N PHE A 334 28.97 -27.73 12.17
CA PHE A 334 29.09 -27.28 10.79
C PHE A 334 30.22 -26.27 10.60
N THR A 335 30.29 -25.22 11.44
CA THR A 335 31.34 -24.19 11.35
C THR A 335 32.70 -24.72 11.79
N GLN A 336 32.77 -25.61 12.79
CA GLN A 336 34.01 -26.23 13.27
C GLN A 336 34.73 -27.01 12.16
N LYS A 337 33.98 -27.76 11.33
CA LYS A 337 34.56 -28.54 10.21
C LYS A 337 35.01 -27.65 9.04
N ASN A 338 34.45 -26.44 8.94
CA ASN A 338 34.57 -25.56 7.77
C ASN A 338 35.25 -24.21 8.08
N VAL A 339 36.02 -24.13 9.17
CA VAL A 339 36.84 -22.95 9.49
C VAL A 339 37.81 -22.66 8.34
N GLY A 340 37.93 -21.39 7.96
CA GLY A 340 38.75 -20.92 6.84
C GLY A 340 38.07 -21.00 5.47
N LYS A 341 36.87 -21.59 5.37
CA LYS A 341 36.08 -21.63 4.13
C LYS A 341 35.05 -20.50 4.09
N SER A 342 34.49 -20.26 2.91
CA SER A 342 33.41 -19.29 2.71
C SER A 342 32.04 -19.95 2.84
N LEU A 343 31.09 -19.23 3.42
CA LEU A 343 29.71 -19.61 3.65
C LEU A 343 28.81 -18.78 2.76
N ALA A 344 28.04 -19.43 1.89
CA ALA A 344 27.01 -18.81 1.08
C ALA A 344 25.64 -18.99 1.73
N VAL A 345 24.91 -17.89 1.85
CA VAL A 345 23.49 -17.89 2.22
C VAL A 345 22.69 -17.99 0.94
N VAL A 346 21.98 -19.11 0.74
CA VAL A 346 21.17 -19.36 -0.46
C VAL A 346 19.70 -19.38 -0.07
N MET A 347 18.87 -18.69 -0.86
CA MET A 347 17.42 -18.76 -0.74
C MET A 347 16.82 -18.85 -2.14
N GLU A 348 15.96 -19.84 -2.36
CA GLU A 348 15.28 -20.06 -3.65
C GLU A 348 16.27 -20.13 -4.84
N GLY A 349 17.42 -20.79 -4.63
CA GLY A 349 18.45 -20.97 -5.67
C GLY A 349 19.27 -19.72 -6.00
N LYS A 350 19.18 -18.66 -5.19
CA LYS A 350 20.00 -17.45 -5.34
C LYS A 350 20.82 -17.19 -4.08
N ILE A 351 22.08 -16.81 -4.25
CA ILE A 351 22.93 -16.35 -3.15
C ILE A 351 22.50 -14.96 -2.72
N LYS A 352 22.37 -14.77 -1.41
CA LYS A 352 22.02 -13.49 -0.78
C LYS A 352 23.22 -12.82 -0.11
N SER A 353 24.13 -13.63 0.42
CA SER A 353 25.37 -13.15 1.02
C SER A 353 26.42 -14.26 0.99
N VAL A 354 27.68 -13.87 0.90
CA VAL A 354 28.83 -14.76 1.12
C VAL A 354 29.68 -14.16 2.22
N ALA A 355 30.09 -14.97 3.19
CA ALA A 355 30.95 -14.54 4.30
C ALA A 355 31.98 -15.61 4.65
N GLY A 356 33.14 -15.21 5.17
CA GLY A 356 34.16 -16.16 5.63
C GLY A 356 33.83 -16.76 7.00
N ILE A 357 34.12 -18.05 7.20
CA ILE A 357 34.05 -18.71 8.50
C ILE A 357 35.41 -18.56 9.19
N GLY A 358 35.59 -17.51 9.99
CA GLY A 358 36.87 -17.24 10.66
C GLY A 358 37.17 -18.16 11.87
N TYR A 359 36.13 -18.56 12.59
CA TYR A 359 36.23 -19.41 13.78
C TYR A 359 34.94 -20.24 13.96
N ALA A 360 35.01 -21.30 14.75
CA ALA A 360 33.83 -22.10 15.10
C ALA A 360 32.88 -21.30 16.00
N ILE A 361 31.61 -21.18 15.60
CA ILE A 361 30.65 -20.32 16.29
C ILE A 361 29.93 -21.11 17.38
N THR A 362 30.18 -20.74 18.63
CA THR A 362 29.55 -21.33 19.82
C THR A 362 28.46 -20.43 20.39
N GLY A 363 27.41 -21.01 20.96
CA GLY A 363 26.41 -20.26 21.75
C GLY A 363 25.27 -19.62 20.95
N GLY A 364 25.08 -20.01 19.68
CA GLY A 364 23.86 -19.72 18.92
C GLY A 364 23.70 -18.31 18.38
N ASN A 365 24.58 -17.37 18.73
CA ASN A 365 24.57 -16.01 18.19
C ASN A 365 25.59 -15.92 17.06
N VAL A 366 25.10 -15.57 15.87
CA VAL A 366 25.91 -15.46 14.65
C VAL A 366 25.87 -14.01 14.19
N SER A 367 27.02 -13.47 13.79
CA SER A 367 27.10 -12.19 13.10
C SER A 367 27.71 -12.41 11.72
N ILE A 368 26.99 -12.02 10.68
CA ILE A 368 27.46 -12.04 9.30
C ILE A 368 27.84 -10.63 8.90
N GLN A 369 29.07 -10.49 8.44
CA GLN A 369 29.60 -9.28 7.84
C GLN A 369 29.85 -9.58 6.36
N GLY A 370 29.20 -8.81 5.48
CA GLY A 370 29.49 -8.81 4.04
C GLY A 370 30.54 -7.76 3.68
N ASP A 371 31.15 -7.91 2.50
CA ASP A 371 32.22 -7.02 2.03
C ASP A 371 31.76 -5.56 1.82
N SER A 372 30.46 -5.31 1.60
CA SER A 372 29.92 -3.98 1.32
C SER A 372 28.46 -3.79 1.77
N PHE A 373 28.07 -4.22 2.97
CA PHE A 373 26.71 -3.95 3.44
C PHE A 373 26.46 -2.45 3.61
N ASP A 374 25.59 -1.90 2.78
CA ASP A 374 24.84 -0.71 3.15
C ASP A 374 23.80 -1.08 4.22
N LYS A 375 23.41 -0.13 5.07
CA LYS A 375 22.41 -0.34 6.15
C LYS A 375 21.12 -0.93 5.59
N LYS A 376 20.74 -0.53 4.38
CA LYS A 376 19.56 -1.05 3.67
C LYS A 376 19.73 -2.51 3.27
N GLU A 377 20.90 -2.91 2.79
CA GLU A 377 21.19 -4.30 2.41
C GLU A 377 21.25 -5.22 3.63
N ALA A 378 21.82 -4.74 4.74
CA ALA A 378 21.80 -5.45 6.01
C ALA A 378 20.35 -5.65 6.51
N LEU A 379 19.49 -4.64 6.36
CA LEU A 379 18.06 -4.76 6.69
C LEU A 379 17.35 -5.77 5.78
N ASP A 380 17.62 -5.74 4.47
CA ASP A 380 17.04 -6.70 3.52
C ASP A 380 17.50 -8.14 3.81
N LEU A 381 18.77 -8.35 4.15
CA LEU A 381 19.29 -9.67 4.51
C LEU A 381 18.78 -10.15 5.87
N ALA A 382 18.70 -9.26 6.87
CA ALA A 382 18.04 -9.57 8.14
C ALA A 382 16.58 -9.96 7.93
N LEU A 383 15.88 -9.28 7.03
CA LEU A 383 14.53 -9.62 6.64
C LEU A 383 14.48 -10.99 5.95
N VAL A 384 15.41 -11.30 5.05
CA VAL A 384 15.55 -12.64 4.45
C VAL A 384 15.69 -13.73 5.53
N PHE A 385 16.55 -13.54 6.52
CA PHE A 385 16.67 -14.48 7.65
C PHE A 385 15.40 -14.60 8.48
N LYS A 386 14.61 -13.52 8.61
CA LYS A 386 13.29 -13.56 9.26
C LYS A 386 12.20 -14.22 8.41
N THR A 387 12.34 -14.20 7.08
CA THR A 387 11.29 -14.57 6.10
C THR A 387 11.51 -15.93 5.44
N ALA A 388 12.69 -16.52 5.64
CA ALA A 388 13.13 -17.85 5.21
C ALA A 388 12.15 -18.99 5.55
N ALA A 389 11.40 -18.87 6.63
CA ALA A 389 10.33 -19.79 6.96
C ALA A 389 9.14 -18.99 7.47
N PHE A 390 7.92 -19.48 7.23
CA PHE A 390 6.82 -19.00 8.05
C PHE A 390 7.13 -19.39 9.50
N PRO A 391 7.02 -18.46 10.46
CA PRO A 391 7.29 -18.75 11.88
C PRO A 391 6.39 -19.85 12.43
N VAL A 392 5.24 -20.10 11.77
CA VAL A 392 4.27 -21.15 12.08
C VAL A 392 3.73 -21.72 10.76
N ASP A 393 3.22 -22.95 10.79
CA ASP A 393 2.63 -23.56 9.60
C ASP A 393 1.37 -22.79 9.17
N ILE A 394 1.16 -22.64 7.86
CA ILE A 394 -0.03 -21.99 7.31
C ILE A 394 -0.93 -23.02 6.64
N LYS A 395 -2.25 -22.85 6.78
CA LYS A 395 -3.29 -23.64 6.10
C LYS A 395 -4.18 -22.70 5.31
N ILE A 396 -4.51 -23.08 4.08
CA ILE A 396 -5.45 -22.32 3.26
C ILE A 396 -6.85 -22.85 3.60
N ASP A 397 -7.68 -22.02 4.21
CA ASP A 397 -9.05 -22.37 4.60
C ASP A 397 -10.05 -22.19 3.45
N ASP A 398 -9.90 -21.11 2.69
CA ASP A 398 -10.83 -20.71 1.63
C ASP A 398 -10.09 -19.93 0.54
N LEU A 399 -10.45 -20.15 -0.73
CA LEU A 399 -9.90 -19.46 -1.89
C LEU A 399 -11.05 -19.10 -2.84
N ARG A 400 -11.18 -17.82 -3.16
CA ARG A 400 -12.29 -17.29 -3.97
C ARG A 400 -11.78 -16.43 -5.11
N ILE A 401 -12.23 -16.73 -6.32
CA ILE A 401 -11.96 -15.92 -7.51
C ILE A 401 -13.17 -15.04 -7.80
N ILE A 402 -12.93 -13.74 -7.93
CA ILE A 402 -13.94 -12.74 -8.26
C ILE A 402 -13.65 -12.15 -9.63
N GLY A 403 -14.61 -12.28 -10.56
CA GLY A 403 -14.48 -11.78 -11.92
C GLY A 403 -14.58 -10.23 -12.00
N PRO A 404 -13.71 -9.55 -12.78
CA PRO A 404 -13.71 -8.09 -12.89
C PRO A 404 -14.98 -7.52 -13.57
N THR A 405 -15.65 -8.30 -14.41
CA THR A 405 -16.90 -7.88 -15.09
C THR A 405 -18.07 -7.73 -14.13
N LEU A 406 -18.12 -8.54 -13.08
CA LEU A 406 -19.14 -8.44 -12.04
C LEU A 406 -18.95 -7.16 -11.22
N GLY A 407 -17.69 -6.82 -10.90
CA GLY A 407 -17.36 -5.59 -10.17
C GLY A 407 -17.70 -4.31 -10.93
N ALA A 408 -17.22 -4.17 -12.18
CA ALA A 408 -17.43 -2.94 -12.96
C ALA A 408 -18.92 -2.59 -13.17
N ARG A 409 -19.75 -3.58 -13.49
CA ARG A 409 -21.20 -3.39 -13.65
C ARG A 409 -21.87 -3.00 -12.32
N THR A 410 -21.42 -3.61 -11.23
CA THR A 410 -21.96 -3.34 -9.90
C THR A 410 -21.59 -1.94 -9.40
N ILE A 411 -20.37 -1.47 -9.69
CA ILE A 411 -19.96 -0.08 -9.41
C ILE A 411 -20.90 0.90 -10.13
N ASP A 412 -21.10 0.73 -11.44
CA ASP A 412 -21.93 1.63 -12.24
C ASP A 412 -23.38 1.68 -11.74
N LEU A 413 -23.98 0.51 -11.46
CA LEU A 413 -25.31 0.42 -10.87
C LEU A 413 -25.38 1.05 -9.47
N GLY A 414 -24.39 0.77 -8.61
CA GLY A 414 -24.32 1.32 -7.25
C GLY A 414 -24.17 2.83 -7.23
N VAL A 415 -23.34 3.40 -8.09
CA VAL A 415 -23.17 4.86 -8.24
C VAL A 415 -24.47 5.50 -8.77
N LYS A 416 -25.10 4.91 -9.81
CA LYS A 416 -26.38 5.41 -10.34
C LYS A 416 -27.50 5.36 -9.30
N ALA A 417 -27.62 4.26 -8.56
CA ALA A 417 -28.61 4.12 -7.49
C ALA A 417 -28.38 5.13 -6.35
N SER A 418 -27.12 5.30 -5.92
CA SER A 418 -26.75 6.27 -4.88
C SER A 418 -27.05 7.70 -5.31
N ALA A 419 -26.72 8.06 -6.55
CA ALA A 419 -26.98 9.38 -7.12
C ALA A 419 -28.49 9.66 -7.22
N LEU A 420 -29.28 8.68 -7.69
CA LEU A 420 -30.74 8.78 -7.75
C LEU A 420 -31.34 8.97 -6.35
N ALA A 421 -30.92 8.17 -5.37
CA ALA A 421 -31.40 8.27 -3.99
C ALA A 421 -31.09 9.66 -3.40
N LEU A 422 -29.85 10.14 -3.54
CA LEU A 422 -29.47 11.49 -3.10
C LEU A 422 -30.31 12.58 -3.77
N CYS A 423 -30.54 12.47 -5.09
CA CYS A 423 -31.34 13.45 -5.83
C CYS A 423 -32.80 13.47 -5.37
N LEU A 424 -33.42 12.30 -5.19
CA LEU A 424 -34.81 12.19 -4.72
C LEU A 424 -34.96 12.76 -3.31
N VAL A 425 -34.01 12.46 -2.42
CA VAL A 425 -34.06 13.00 -1.06
C VAL A 425 -33.81 14.51 -1.04
N PHE A 426 -32.85 15.01 -1.83
CA PHE A 426 -32.64 16.44 -1.97
C PHE A 426 -33.91 17.16 -2.47
N LEU A 427 -34.58 16.60 -3.47
CA LEU A 427 -35.83 17.13 -4.00
C LEU A 427 -36.93 17.14 -2.94
N PHE A 428 -37.10 16.03 -2.21
CA PHE A 428 -38.06 15.94 -1.11
C PHE A 428 -37.81 17.01 -0.05
N MET A 429 -36.55 17.20 0.38
CA MET A 429 -36.17 18.20 1.36
C MET A 429 -36.48 19.62 0.86
N CYS A 430 -36.17 19.92 -0.40
CA CYS A 430 -36.48 21.22 -1.01
C CYS A 430 -37.99 21.49 -1.04
N VAL A 431 -38.79 20.50 -1.46
CA VAL A 431 -40.25 20.64 -1.58
C VAL A 431 -40.90 20.82 -0.21
N TYR A 432 -40.52 20.01 0.78
CA TYR A 432 -41.20 19.99 2.07
C TYR A 432 -40.73 21.13 3.01
N TYR A 433 -39.43 21.42 3.05
CA TYR A 433 -38.82 22.38 3.99
C TYR A 433 -38.38 23.71 3.36
N GLY A 434 -38.58 23.92 2.04
CA GLY A 434 -38.24 25.19 1.38
C GLY A 434 -36.76 25.55 1.51
N LEU A 435 -36.45 26.80 1.92
CA LEU A 435 -35.07 27.28 2.06
C LEU A 435 -34.24 26.49 3.09
N SER A 436 -34.85 26.08 4.22
CA SER A 436 -34.17 25.19 5.18
C SER A 436 -33.86 23.83 4.55
N GLY A 437 -34.78 23.33 3.72
CA GLY A 437 -34.59 22.11 2.93
C GLY A 437 -33.40 22.18 1.98
N VAL A 438 -33.23 23.32 1.30
CA VAL A 438 -32.06 23.57 0.42
C VAL A 438 -30.75 23.53 1.23
N VAL A 439 -30.71 24.17 2.40
CA VAL A 439 -29.51 24.19 3.26
C VAL A 439 -29.18 22.77 3.78
N ALA A 440 -30.18 22.04 4.29
CA ALA A 440 -30.00 20.64 4.69
C ALA A 440 -29.55 19.77 3.53
N GLY A 441 -30.16 19.93 2.36
CA GLY A 441 -29.83 19.21 1.15
C GLY A 441 -28.38 19.45 0.70
N PHE A 442 -27.90 20.69 0.69
CA PHE A 442 -26.50 20.99 0.35
C PHE A 442 -25.51 20.48 1.40
N SER A 443 -25.84 20.63 2.69
CA SER A 443 -25.05 20.07 3.79
C SER A 443 -24.89 18.56 3.62
N LEU A 444 -25.99 17.87 3.27
CA LEU A 444 -25.99 16.43 3.10
C LEU A 444 -25.29 15.97 1.82
N VAL A 445 -25.63 16.54 0.67
CA VAL A 445 -25.13 16.05 -0.63
C VAL A 445 -23.66 16.38 -0.81
N ILE A 446 -23.23 17.59 -0.44
CA ILE A 446 -21.86 18.04 -0.71
C ILE A 446 -20.98 17.79 0.51
N TYR A 447 -21.34 18.35 1.67
CA TYR A 447 -20.42 18.40 2.80
C TYR A 447 -20.31 17.06 3.53
N ASN A 448 -21.42 16.36 3.77
CA ASN A 448 -21.38 15.04 4.42
C ASN A 448 -20.66 14.00 3.56
N VAL A 449 -21.00 13.88 2.26
CA VAL A 449 -20.31 12.95 1.35
C VAL A 449 -18.81 13.29 1.24
N PHE A 450 -18.47 14.58 1.14
CA PHE A 450 -17.08 15.03 1.14
C PHE A 450 -16.32 14.60 2.39
N LEU A 451 -16.90 14.77 3.59
CA LEU A 451 -16.28 14.35 4.84
C LEU A 451 -16.12 12.83 4.92
N ILE A 452 -17.13 12.06 4.49
CA ILE A 452 -17.04 10.60 4.47
C ILE A 452 -15.88 10.15 3.59
N LEU A 453 -15.81 10.64 2.34
CA LEU A 453 -14.72 10.29 1.42
C LEU A 453 -13.36 10.73 1.93
N ALA A 454 -13.26 11.90 2.58
CA ALA A 454 -12.01 12.36 3.18
C ALA A 454 -11.53 11.45 4.31
N ILE A 455 -12.43 11.02 5.20
CA ILE A 455 -12.11 10.10 6.29
C ILE A 455 -11.72 8.73 5.75
N LEU A 456 -12.48 8.18 4.78
CA LEU A 456 -12.14 6.89 4.16
C LEU A 456 -10.76 6.93 3.47
N SER A 457 -10.42 8.05 2.82
CA SER A 457 -9.11 8.28 2.22
C SER A 457 -7.99 8.34 3.26
N ALA A 458 -8.24 8.97 4.41
CA ALA A 458 -7.25 9.09 5.50
C ALA A 458 -6.84 7.75 6.10
N PHE A 459 -7.78 6.81 6.20
CA PHE A 459 -7.55 5.48 6.77
C PHE A 459 -7.23 4.41 5.72
N ASN A 460 -7.01 4.80 4.45
CA ASN A 460 -6.76 3.89 3.33
C ASN A 460 -7.81 2.79 3.21
N PHE A 461 -9.06 3.18 3.43
CA PHE A 461 -10.15 2.24 3.53
C PHE A 461 -10.41 1.57 2.18
N THR A 462 -10.81 0.30 2.22
CA THR A 462 -11.19 -0.44 1.03
C THR A 462 -12.69 -0.39 0.83
N LEU A 463 -13.14 0.25 -0.23
CA LEU A 463 -14.53 0.31 -0.62
C LEU A 463 -14.94 -1.04 -1.25
N THR A 464 -15.81 -1.77 -0.58
CA THR A 464 -16.47 -2.99 -1.09
C THR A 464 -17.91 -2.68 -1.49
N LEU A 465 -18.61 -3.64 -2.10
CA LEU A 465 -20.04 -3.49 -2.41
C LEU A 465 -20.87 -3.26 -1.13
N THR A 466 -20.52 -3.95 -0.04
CA THR A 466 -21.20 -3.78 1.24
C THR A 466 -20.84 -2.47 1.92
N SER A 467 -19.61 -1.96 1.77
CA SER A 467 -19.29 -0.59 2.18
C SER A 467 -20.15 0.43 1.43
N ILE A 468 -20.38 0.27 0.12
CA ILE A 468 -21.28 1.13 -0.65
C ILE A 468 -22.71 1.08 -0.08
N ALA A 469 -23.22 -0.10 0.27
CA ALA A 469 -24.52 -0.23 0.94
C ALA A 469 -24.56 0.53 2.28
N GLY A 470 -23.48 0.46 3.07
CA GLY A 470 -23.31 1.24 4.28
C GLY A 470 -23.33 2.75 4.03
N LEU A 471 -22.63 3.23 2.99
CA LEU A 471 -22.67 4.62 2.56
C LEU A 471 -24.10 5.07 2.21
N ILE A 472 -24.82 4.29 1.40
CA ILE A 472 -26.20 4.60 1.01
C ILE A 472 -27.10 4.70 2.26
N LEU A 473 -26.97 3.74 3.19
CA LEU A 473 -27.71 3.76 4.45
C LEU A 473 -27.40 5.02 5.28
N THR A 474 -26.12 5.39 5.41
CA THR A 474 -25.72 6.60 6.14
C THR A 474 -26.26 7.87 5.49
N MET A 475 -26.31 7.92 4.16
CA MET A 475 -26.87 9.08 3.45
C MET A 475 -28.37 9.23 3.76
N GLY A 476 -29.14 8.14 3.84
CA GLY A 476 -30.54 8.19 4.26
C GLY A 476 -30.70 8.68 5.70
N MET A 477 -29.91 8.12 6.63
CA MET A 477 -29.94 8.52 8.04
C MET A 477 -29.49 9.98 8.27
N ALA A 478 -28.55 10.49 7.47
CA ALA A 478 -28.07 11.86 7.61
C ALA A 478 -29.18 12.91 7.36
N VAL A 479 -30.19 12.56 6.55
CA VAL A 479 -31.33 13.43 6.26
C VAL A 479 -32.24 13.53 7.48
N ASP A 480 -32.44 12.40 8.15
CA ASP A 480 -33.33 12.26 9.30
C ASP A 480 -32.93 13.20 10.44
N ILE A 481 -31.64 13.41 10.65
CA ILE A 481 -31.13 14.37 11.64
C ILE A 481 -31.67 15.78 11.37
N ASN A 482 -31.65 16.23 10.10
CA ASN A 482 -32.17 17.56 9.75
C ASN A 482 -33.70 17.63 9.86
N ILE A 483 -34.41 16.53 9.53
CA ILE A 483 -35.86 16.41 9.70
C ILE A 483 -36.25 16.58 11.18
N VAL A 484 -35.63 15.82 12.09
CA VAL A 484 -35.90 15.89 13.53
C VAL A 484 -35.65 17.29 14.07
N ILE A 485 -34.56 17.95 13.66
CA ILE A 485 -34.28 19.34 14.04
C ILE A 485 -35.40 20.27 13.56
N TYR A 486 -35.82 20.15 12.31
CA TYR A 486 -36.83 21.04 11.73
C TYR A 486 -38.22 20.81 12.29
N GLU A 487 -38.62 19.57 12.57
CA GLU A 487 -39.87 19.29 13.28
C GLU A 487 -39.84 19.88 14.69
N ARG A 488 -38.75 19.71 15.43
CA ARG A 488 -38.64 20.28 16.78
C ARG A 488 -38.71 21.80 16.78
N ILE A 489 -38.06 22.47 15.83
CA ILE A 489 -38.17 23.93 15.68
C ILE A 489 -39.62 24.33 15.34
N LYS A 490 -40.31 23.58 14.48
CA LYS A 490 -41.73 23.84 14.16
C LYS A 490 -42.64 23.66 15.37
N GLU A 491 -42.39 22.66 16.21
CA GLU A 491 -43.12 22.46 17.47
C GLU A 491 -42.97 23.67 18.41
N GLU A 492 -41.75 24.15 18.62
CA GLU A 492 -41.51 25.34 19.48
C GLU A 492 -42.16 26.62 18.90
N ILE A 493 -42.22 26.76 17.57
CA ILE A 493 -42.95 27.86 16.91
C ILE A 493 -44.47 27.71 17.13
N ARG A 494 -45.03 26.49 17.08
CA ARG A 494 -46.46 26.23 17.33
C ARG A 494 -46.86 26.56 18.77
N GLU A 495 -45.94 26.41 19.71
CA GLU A 495 -46.12 26.82 21.12
C GLU A 495 -46.06 28.34 21.32
N GLY A 496 -45.91 29.13 20.24
CA GLY A 496 -45.93 30.59 20.30
C GLY A 496 -44.59 31.24 20.67
N ARG A 497 -43.49 30.47 20.66
CA ARG A 497 -42.15 31.04 20.91
C ARG A 497 -41.67 31.88 19.72
N LYS A 498 -40.96 32.97 20.01
CA LYS A 498 -40.25 33.76 18.99
C LYS A 498 -39.26 32.87 18.23
N PHE A 499 -39.12 33.09 16.92
CA PHE A 499 -38.30 32.27 16.03
C PHE A 499 -36.86 32.05 16.53
N GLU A 500 -36.20 33.09 17.04
CA GLU A 500 -34.81 33.01 17.53
C GLU A 500 -34.67 32.05 18.72
N ASN A 501 -35.59 32.13 19.68
CA ASN A 501 -35.62 31.24 20.84
C ASN A 501 -36.07 29.83 20.43
N ALA A 502 -37.08 29.72 19.56
CA ALA A 502 -37.55 28.45 19.02
C ALA A 502 -36.47 27.70 18.24
N PHE A 503 -35.60 28.43 17.52
CA PHE A 503 -34.46 27.86 16.82
C PHE A 503 -33.43 27.31 17.81
N GLU A 504 -33.01 28.09 18.80
CA GLU A 504 -32.04 27.61 19.80
C GLU A 504 -32.58 26.44 20.64
N ASP A 505 -33.81 26.54 21.11
CA ASP A 505 -34.47 25.52 21.93
C ASP A 505 -34.76 24.27 21.12
N GLY A 506 -35.19 24.42 19.86
CA GLY A 506 -35.42 23.31 18.94
C GLY A 506 -34.15 22.49 18.72
N PHE A 507 -33.01 23.14 18.45
CA PHE A 507 -31.71 22.45 18.35
C PHE A 507 -31.29 21.80 19.66
N LYS A 508 -31.49 22.45 20.82
CA LYS A 508 -31.13 21.88 22.14
C LYS A 508 -31.95 20.64 22.46
N LYS A 509 -33.26 20.67 22.23
CA LYS A 509 -34.18 19.54 22.49
C LYS A 509 -33.94 18.40 21.50
N ALA A 510 -33.78 18.71 20.21
CA ALA A 510 -33.49 17.71 19.18
C ALA A 510 -32.14 17.00 19.42
N PHE A 511 -31.15 17.70 19.98
CA PHE A 511 -29.81 17.15 20.21
C PHE A 511 -29.83 15.84 21.01
N LEU A 512 -30.61 15.75 22.09
CA LEU A 512 -30.69 14.54 22.92
C LEU A 512 -31.24 13.36 22.11
N SER A 513 -32.38 13.54 21.42
CA SER A 513 -32.97 12.48 20.59
C SER A 513 -32.04 12.04 19.44
N ILE A 514 -31.31 12.98 18.84
CA ILE A 514 -30.34 12.69 17.78
C ILE A 514 -29.16 11.89 18.34
N MET A 515 -28.64 12.27 19.51
CA MET A 515 -27.58 11.55 20.17
C MET A 515 -28.02 10.13 20.56
N ASP A 516 -29.20 9.96 21.14
CA ASP A 516 -29.71 8.64 21.54
C ASP A 516 -29.81 7.68 20.35
N ALA A 517 -30.38 8.12 19.23
CA ALA A 517 -30.52 7.31 18.02
C ALA A 517 -29.15 6.94 17.40
N ASN A 518 -28.23 7.91 17.31
CA ASN A 518 -26.92 7.68 16.71
C ASN A 518 -25.99 6.87 17.63
N ILE A 519 -26.04 7.06 18.95
CA ILE A 519 -25.27 6.27 19.91
C ILE A 519 -25.73 4.81 19.89
N THR A 520 -27.05 4.57 19.86
CA THR A 520 -27.60 3.20 19.73
C THR A 520 -27.10 2.53 18.46
N THR A 521 -27.13 3.24 17.33
CA THR A 521 -26.60 2.73 16.07
C THR A 521 -25.09 2.50 16.16
N PHE A 522 -24.35 3.44 16.75
CA PHE A 522 -22.90 3.34 16.90
C PHE A 522 -22.48 2.13 17.75
N ILE A 523 -23.24 1.79 18.80
CA ILE A 523 -23.01 0.57 19.58
C ILE A 523 -23.16 -0.67 18.70
N ALA A 524 -24.23 -0.77 17.90
CA ALA A 524 -24.42 -1.90 16.99
C ALA A 524 -23.26 -2.00 15.99
N VAL A 525 -22.84 -0.88 15.42
CA VAL A 525 -21.72 -0.83 14.46
C VAL A 525 -20.39 -1.18 15.12
N LEU A 526 -20.17 -0.80 16.37
CA LEU A 526 -18.98 -1.18 17.12
C LEU A 526 -18.88 -2.70 17.24
N PHE A 527 -19.98 -3.39 17.58
CA PHE A 527 -20.01 -4.85 17.60
C PHE A 527 -19.77 -5.45 16.21
N LEU A 528 -20.37 -4.89 15.16
CA LEU A 528 -20.12 -5.35 13.78
C LEU A 528 -18.67 -5.12 13.33
N THR A 529 -18.00 -4.08 13.84
CA THR A 529 -16.60 -3.77 13.51
C THR A 529 -15.63 -4.68 14.25
N LEU A 530 -15.96 -5.04 15.50
CA LEU A 530 -15.13 -5.91 16.34
C LEU A 530 -15.32 -7.40 16.04
N LEU A 531 -16.54 -7.84 15.76
CA LEU A 531 -16.89 -9.25 15.56
C LEU A 531 -17.06 -9.62 14.08
N GLY A 532 -17.33 -8.65 13.21
CA GLY A 532 -17.50 -8.88 11.78
C GLY A 532 -16.16 -9.08 11.08
N THR A 533 -16.13 -9.98 10.10
CA THR A 533 -14.97 -10.26 9.27
C THR A 533 -15.23 -9.89 7.81
N GLY A 534 -14.15 -9.54 7.09
CA GLY A 534 -14.17 -9.25 5.66
C GLY A 534 -15.23 -8.23 5.24
N VAL A 535 -16.28 -8.75 4.58
CA VAL A 535 -17.37 -7.97 3.96
C VAL A 535 -18.25 -7.24 4.98
N ILE A 536 -18.52 -7.85 6.15
CA ILE A 536 -19.35 -7.24 7.21
C ILE A 536 -18.60 -6.10 7.88
N GLN A 537 -17.30 -6.29 8.11
CA GLN A 537 -16.42 -5.25 8.65
C GLN A 537 -16.36 -4.03 7.71
N GLY A 538 -16.34 -4.29 6.41
CA GLY A 538 -16.42 -3.26 5.36
C GLY A 538 -17.67 -2.38 5.47
N PHE A 539 -18.83 -2.99 5.70
CA PHE A 539 -20.10 -2.28 5.93
C PHE A 539 -20.06 -1.47 7.23
N ALA A 540 -19.59 -2.08 8.31
CA ALA A 540 -19.57 -1.47 9.64
C ALA A 540 -18.73 -0.19 9.67
N TRP A 541 -17.49 -0.23 9.16
CA TRP A 541 -16.62 0.94 9.08
C TRP A 541 -17.23 2.09 8.28
N SER A 542 -17.84 1.78 7.14
CA SER A 542 -18.52 2.78 6.31
C SER A 542 -19.68 3.44 7.07
N LEU A 543 -20.47 2.64 7.80
CA LEU A 543 -21.58 3.13 8.61
C LEU A 543 -21.09 3.99 9.78
N SER A 544 -20.04 3.59 10.49
CA SER A 544 -19.40 4.37 11.56
C SER A 544 -18.95 5.75 11.08
N VAL A 545 -18.20 5.79 9.97
CA VAL A 545 -17.70 7.04 9.40
C VAL A 545 -18.85 7.94 8.97
N GLY A 546 -19.88 7.37 8.36
CA GLY A 546 -21.07 8.12 7.95
C GLY A 546 -21.85 8.73 9.12
N ILE A 547 -21.99 8.01 10.24
CA ILE A 547 -22.63 8.53 11.47
C ILE A 547 -21.85 9.73 12.03
N VAL A 548 -20.53 9.62 12.15
CA VAL A 548 -19.71 10.73 12.68
C VAL A 548 -19.77 11.94 11.73
N ALA A 549 -19.64 11.71 10.43
CA ALA A 549 -19.71 12.76 9.43
C ALA A 549 -21.11 13.44 9.39
N SER A 550 -22.19 12.68 9.57
CA SER A 550 -23.56 13.19 9.49
C SER A 550 -23.94 14.03 10.70
N LEU A 551 -23.47 13.63 11.89
CA LEU A 551 -23.58 14.42 13.11
C LEU A 551 -22.85 15.76 12.97
N PHE A 552 -21.61 15.74 12.50
CA PHE A 552 -20.85 16.99 12.29
C PHE A 552 -21.54 17.87 11.24
N SER A 553 -21.94 17.30 10.10
CA SER A 553 -22.59 18.02 9.01
C SER A 553 -23.91 18.67 9.45
N SER A 554 -24.72 17.98 10.23
CA SER A 554 -26.06 18.48 10.61
C SER A 554 -26.01 19.40 11.82
N LEU A 555 -25.27 19.04 12.88
CA LEU A 555 -25.27 19.79 14.14
C LEU A 555 -24.35 21.02 14.12
N ILE A 556 -23.28 21.00 13.32
CA ILE A 556 -22.30 22.07 13.26
C ILE A 556 -22.43 22.85 11.95
N PHE A 557 -22.27 22.19 10.80
CA PHE A 557 -22.22 22.87 9.50
C PHE A 557 -23.58 23.42 9.05
N SER A 558 -24.62 22.58 9.00
CA SER A 558 -26.00 22.99 8.63
C SER A 558 -26.51 24.08 9.58
N ARG A 559 -26.34 23.88 10.89
CA ARG A 559 -26.67 24.90 11.91
C ARG A 559 -25.96 26.23 11.67
N PHE A 560 -24.65 26.20 11.38
CA PHE A 560 -23.88 27.41 11.10
C PHE A 560 -24.40 28.16 9.87
N ILE A 561 -24.69 27.46 8.78
CA ILE A 561 -25.25 28.07 7.57
C ILE A 561 -26.62 28.70 7.86
N LEU A 562 -27.49 28.01 8.58
CA LEU A 562 -28.78 28.56 8.99
C LEU A 562 -28.61 29.82 9.87
N GLU A 563 -27.76 29.76 10.90
CA GLU A 563 -27.45 30.92 11.76
C GLU A 563 -26.87 32.11 10.98
N PHE A 564 -26.09 31.83 9.93
CA PHE A 564 -25.54 32.85 9.03
C PHE A 564 -26.63 33.47 8.15
N ILE A 565 -27.50 32.66 7.54
CA ILE A 565 -28.62 33.13 6.71
C ILE A 565 -29.58 33.99 7.54
N ILE A 566 -29.95 33.56 8.76
CA ILE A 566 -30.80 34.36 9.67
C ILE A 566 -30.16 35.72 9.93
N SER A 567 -28.86 35.74 10.22
CA SER A 567 -28.11 36.97 10.52
C SER A 567 -28.00 37.90 9.31
N ALA A 568 -27.77 37.36 8.11
CA ALA A 568 -27.57 38.13 6.89
C ALA A 568 -28.87 38.73 6.35
N ARG A 569 -29.99 38.01 6.46
CA ARG A 569 -31.27 38.43 5.86
C ARG A 569 -32.00 39.53 6.65
N LYS A 570 -31.53 39.88 7.87
CA LYS A 570 -32.24 40.74 8.86
C LYS A 570 -33.73 40.41 9.02
N SER A 571 -34.13 39.21 8.61
CA SER A 571 -35.51 38.76 8.50
C SER A 571 -35.75 37.79 9.64
N LYS A 572 -36.83 38.01 10.40
CA LYS A 572 -37.21 37.19 11.55
C LYS A 572 -37.71 35.78 11.17
N PHE A 573 -37.64 35.38 9.90
CA PHE A 573 -38.22 34.14 9.42
C PHE A 573 -37.36 33.45 8.35
N ILE A 574 -37.12 32.15 8.55
CA ILE A 574 -36.75 31.21 7.48
C ILE A 574 -37.97 30.34 7.20
N SER A 575 -38.25 30.04 5.93
CA SER A 575 -39.25 29.04 5.57
C SER A 575 -38.79 27.67 6.08
N ILE A 576 -39.35 27.19 7.19
CA ILE A 576 -39.14 25.83 7.72
C ILE A 576 -40.28 24.89 7.26
N SER A 577 -41.22 25.37 6.44
CA SER A 577 -42.25 24.53 5.82
C SER A 577 -42.78 25.13 4.52
N TRP A 578 -43.34 24.29 3.65
CA TRP A 578 -44.11 24.68 2.47
C TRP A 578 -45.38 25.49 2.79
N SER A 579 -45.97 25.31 3.97
CA SER A 579 -47.15 26.06 4.41
C SER A 579 -46.78 27.40 5.07
N SER A 580 -47.25 28.49 4.47
CA SER A 580 -47.07 29.89 4.91
C SER A 580 -47.55 30.19 6.34
N LYS A 581 -48.30 29.30 7.01
CA LYS A 581 -48.84 29.55 8.36
C LYS A 581 -47.77 29.63 9.46
N TYR A 582 -46.60 29.02 9.26
CA TYR A 582 -45.49 29.11 10.22
C TYR A 582 -44.64 30.38 10.07
N ALA A 583 -44.86 31.15 8.99
CA ALA A 583 -44.15 32.38 8.68
C ALA A 583 -44.95 33.66 9.05
N LYS A 584 -46.13 33.52 9.67
CA LYS A 584 -47.10 34.62 9.88
C LYS A 584 -47.61 34.79 11.32
N SER A 585 -46.93 34.27 12.33
CA SER A 585 -47.26 34.64 13.72
C SER A 585 -46.40 35.84 14.13
N ASN A 586 -47.06 36.99 14.30
CA ASN A 586 -46.49 38.28 14.72
C ASN A 586 -45.64 38.19 15.99
#